data_AF-A0A4P2QD37-F1
#
_entry.id   AF-A0A4P2QD37-F1
#
_cell.length_a   1.000
_cell.length_b   1.000
_cell.length_c   1.000
_cell.angle_alpha   90.00
_cell.angle_beta   90.00
_cell.angle_gamma   90.00
#
_symmetry.space_group_name_H-M   'P 1'
#
loop_
_entity.id
_entity.type
_entity.pdbx_description
1 polymer ?
#
loop_
_entity_poly.entity_id
_entity_poly.type
_entity_poly.pdbx_seq_one_letter_code
_entity_poly.pdbx_strand_id
1 'polypeptide(L)'
;MRGTPPIDLEALLVALVLAPSTFSRNRFFSLYADPGARRVRRRAALLRSLVRQLVSGADRAGLAPAESGGAMLTYDVPSLGLKRTAALDALELAVLRIAVARGAPPPAAQQDVDPERPSKGAALPRDLLPEPADTSRIERALARLLPEERQGGALDSPGPAEPGEPDAATRPLPHDRAQRDTQAP
;
A
#
# COMPACT_ATOMS: atom_id res chain seq x y z
N MET A 1 -15.56 -17.90 -23.47
CA MET A 1 -15.25 -17.27 -22.17
C MET A 1 -14.04 -16.38 -22.37
N ARG A 2 -14.19 -15.04 -22.37
CA ARG A 2 -13.04 -14.13 -22.49
C ARG A 2 -12.37 -14.09 -21.12
N GLY A 3 -11.17 -14.65 -20.99
CA GLY A 3 -10.42 -14.62 -19.74
C GLY A 3 -10.01 -13.20 -19.42
N THR A 4 -10.25 -12.76 -18.19
CA THR A 4 -9.64 -11.54 -17.64
C THR A 4 -8.13 -11.65 -17.82
N PRO A 5 -7.46 -10.64 -18.40
CA PRO A 5 -6.01 -10.67 -18.54
C PRO A 5 -5.36 -10.88 -17.16
N PRO A 6 -4.29 -11.68 -17.07
CA PRO A 6 -3.62 -11.94 -15.81
C PRO A 6 -3.10 -10.63 -15.22
N ILE A 7 -3.32 -10.44 -13.91
CA ILE A 7 -2.86 -9.25 -13.17
C ILE A 7 -1.34 -9.17 -13.25
N ASP A 8 -0.81 -8.01 -13.62
CA ASP A 8 0.63 -7.75 -13.59
C ASP A 8 1.13 -7.71 -12.13
N LEU A 9 2.04 -8.63 -11.80
CA LEU A 9 2.54 -8.82 -10.43
C LEU A 9 3.49 -7.71 -9.97
N GLU A 10 4.25 -7.12 -10.89
CA GLU A 10 5.13 -5.98 -10.60
C GLU A 10 4.28 -4.74 -10.29
N ALA A 11 3.27 -4.49 -11.12
CA ALA A 11 2.32 -3.41 -10.91
C ALA A 11 1.57 -3.55 -9.57
N LEU A 12 1.19 -4.78 -9.22
CA LEU A 12 0.55 -5.09 -7.95
C LEU A 12 1.49 -4.83 -6.77
N LEU A 13 2.78 -5.15 -6.89
CA LEU A 13 3.79 -4.86 -5.87
C LEU A 13 3.84 -3.35 -5.58
N VAL A 14 3.96 -2.53 -6.63
CA VAL A 14 4.00 -1.06 -6.52
C VAL A 14 2.77 -0.55 -5.78
N ALA A 15 1.58 -0.98 -6.20
CA ALA A 15 0.34 -0.54 -5.60
C ALA A 15 0.22 -0.93 -4.12
N LEU A 16 0.60 -2.16 -3.76
CA LEU A 16 0.52 -2.63 -2.38
C LEU A 16 1.54 -1.98 -1.44
N VAL A 17 2.65 -1.46 -1.97
CA VAL A 17 3.62 -0.71 -1.17
C VAL A 17 3.18 0.75 -1.00
N LEU A 18 2.81 1.42 -2.08
CA LEU A 18 2.51 2.86 -2.07
C LEU A 18 1.09 3.18 -1.59
N ALA A 19 0.14 2.27 -1.77
CA ALA A 19 -1.27 2.47 -1.46
C ALA A 19 -1.93 1.17 -0.93
N PRO A 20 -1.53 0.66 0.24
CA PRO A 20 -1.87 -0.69 0.71
C PRO A 20 -3.37 -0.94 0.92
N SER A 21 -4.18 0.10 1.09
CA SER A 21 -5.64 0.00 1.29
C SER A 21 -6.44 -0.05 -0.02
N THR A 22 -5.83 0.19 -1.18
CA THR A 22 -6.54 0.28 -2.46
C THR A 22 -7.08 -1.09 -2.94
N PHE A 23 -6.40 -2.18 -2.60
CA PHE A 23 -6.79 -3.55 -2.98
C PHE A 23 -7.33 -4.35 -1.79
N SER A 24 -8.56 -4.04 -1.38
CA SER A 24 -9.21 -4.77 -0.27
C SER A 24 -9.50 -6.23 -0.63
N ARG A 25 -9.37 -7.12 0.35
CA ARG A 25 -9.64 -8.55 0.16
C ARG A 25 -11.07 -8.85 -0.27
N ASN A 26 -12.03 -8.08 0.25
CA ASN A 26 -13.45 -8.27 -0.03
C ASN A 26 -13.80 -7.88 -1.48
N ARG A 27 -13.12 -6.86 -2.04
CA ARG A 27 -13.36 -6.38 -3.41
C ARG A 27 -12.57 -7.16 -4.46
N PHE A 28 -11.38 -7.65 -4.11
CA PHE A 28 -10.46 -8.30 -5.05
C PHE A 28 -10.17 -9.76 -4.68
N PHE A 29 -11.18 -10.55 -4.33
CA PHE A 29 -10.98 -11.93 -3.85
C PHE A 29 -10.13 -12.80 -4.80
N SER A 30 -10.33 -12.67 -6.11
CA SER A 30 -9.57 -13.40 -7.15
C SER A 30 -8.05 -13.15 -7.05
N LEU A 31 -7.64 -11.92 -6.73
CA LEU A 31 -6.24 -11.55 -6.49
C LEU A 31 -5.67 -12.26 -5.25
N TYR A 32 -6.51 -12.59 -4.26
CA TYR A 32 -6.06 -13.28 -3.05
C TYR A 32 -5.92 -14.79 -3.24
N ALA A 33 -6.60 -15.37 -4.23
CA ALA A 33 -6.52 -16.79 -4.58
C ALA A 33 -5.24 -17.16 -5.35
N ASP A 34 -4.66 -16.22 -6.11
CA ASP A 34 -3.45 -16.47 -6.90
C ASP A 34 -2.17 -16.67 -6.01
N PRO A 35 -1.44 -17.79 -6.16
CA PRO A 35 -0.15 -18.01 -5.51
C PRO A 35 0.91 -16.94 -5.86
N GLY A 36 0.89 -16.39 -7.08
CA GLY A 36 1.79 -15.31 -7.51
C GLY A 36 1.59 -14.05 -6.67
N ALA A 37 0.35 -13.60 -6.58
CA ALA A 37 -0.06 -12.49 -5.72
C ALA A 37 0.26 -12.72 -4.23
N ARG A 38 0.24 -13.97 -3.74
CA ARG A 38 0.68 -14.27 -2.36
C ARG A 38 2.17 -13.95 -2.13
N ARG A 39 3.04 -14.24 -3.12
CA ARG A 39 4.47 -13.86 -3.04
C ARG A 39 4.62 -12.34 -3.04
N VAL A 40 3.92 -11.66 -3.95
CA VAL A 40 3.92 -10.19 -4.04
C VAL A 40 3.46 -9.54 -2.74
N ARG A 41 2.37 -10.01 -2.12
CA ARG A 41 1.90 -9.47 -0.83
C ARG A 41 2.93 -9.61 0.29
N ARG A 42 3.60 -10.76 0.39
CA ARG A 42 4.68 -10.96 1.36
C ARG A 42 5.83 -9.99 1.10
N ARG A 43 6.21 -9.81 -0.17
CA ARG A 43 7.27 -8.89 -0.55
C ARG A 43 6.91 -7.43 -0.28
N ALA A 44 5.69 -7.01 -0.60
CA ALA A 44 5.17 -5.68 -0.27
C ALA A 44 5.13 -5.43 1.25
N ALA A 45 4.80 -6.44 2.06
CA ALA A 45 4.86 -6.32 3.52
C ALA A 45 6.30 -6.14 4.03
N LEU A 46 7.27 -6.84 3.44
CA LEU A 46 8.69 -6.64 3.75
C LEU A 46 9.13 -5.22 3.39
N LEU A 47 8.87 -4.75 2.16
CA LEU A 47 9.23 -3.40 1.72
C LEU A 47 8.64 -2.32 2.63
N ARG A 48 7.36 -2.41 2.99
CA ARG A 48 6.73 -1.48 3.94
C ARG A 48 7.37 -1.54 5.33
N SER A 49 7.83 -2.71 5.77
CA SER A 49 8.60 -2.82 7.01
C SER A 49 9.96 -2.12 6.89
N LEU A 50 10.66 -2.25 5.76
CA LEU A 50 11.91 -1.54 5.51
C LEU A 50 11.67 -0.02 5.53
N VAL A 51 10.66 0.48 4.81
CA VAL A 51 10.27 1.90 4.80
C VAL A 51 10.04 2.40 6.22
N ARG A 52 9.22 1.68 7.02
CA ARG A 52 8.95 2.06 8.40
C ARG A 52 10.24 2.16 9.22
N GLN A 53 11.14 1.19 9.09
CA GLN A 53 12.41 1.18 9.84
C GLN A 53 13.32 2.32 9.41
N LEU A 54 13.46 2.57 8.11
CA LEU A 54 14.26 3.66 7.56
C LEU A 54 13.74 5.03 8.01
N VAL A 55 12.42 5.24 7.92
CA VAL A 55 11.75 6.49 8.35
C VAL A 55 11.83 6.68 9.87
N SER A 56 11.80 5.60 10.65
CA SER A 56 11.85 5.67 12.12
C SER A 56 13.26 5.90 12.69
N GLY A 57 14.27 6.14 11.85
CA GLY A 57 15.65 6.38 12.27
C GLY A 57 16.51 5.12 12.27
N ALA A 58 16.52 4.37 11.17
CA ALA A 58 17.57 3.38 10.94
C ALA A 58 18.92 4.08 10.85
N ASP A 59 19.96 3.46 11.42
CA ASP A 59 21.31 3.99 11.38
C ASP A 59 22.14 3.31 10.29
N ARG A 60 23.18 4.01 9.82
CA ARG A 60 24.19 3.47 8.89
C ARG A 60 23.58 2.77 7.67
N ALA A 61 22.52 3.35 7.11
CA ALA A 61 21.94 2.85 5.88
C ALA A 61 22.89 3.08 4.70
N GLY A 62 23.07 2.04 3.88
CA GLY A 62 23.89 2.06 2.68
C GLY A 62 23.35 1.14 1.61
N LEU A 63 23.62 1.48 0.35
CA LEU A 63 23.26 0.69 -0.81
C LEU A 63 24.54 0.27 -1.54
N ALA A 64 24.65 -1.01 -1.83
CA ALA A 64 25.64 -1.53 -2.76
C ALA A 64 24.93 -2.01 -4.05
N PRO A 65 25.47 -1.75 -5.25
CA PRO A 65 24.88 -2.28 -6.47
C PRO A 65 24.87 -3.82 -6.44
N ALA A 66 23.80 -4.43 -6.91
CA ALA A 66 23.71 -5.86 -7.10
C ALA A 66 23.97 -6.22 -8.58
N GLU A 67 24.63 -7.35 -8.84
CA GLU A 67 24.96 -7.82 -10.20
C GLU A 67 23.72 -7.95 -11.10
N SER A 68 22.54 -8.17 -10.52
CA SER A 68 21.26 -8.30 -11.22
C SER A 68 20.60 -6.97 -11.61
N GLY A 69 21.29 -5.83 -11.48
CA GLY A 69 20.76 -4.50 -11.82
C GLY A 69 19.87 -3.86 -10.74
N GLY A 70 19.90 -4.40 -9.53
CA GLY A 70 19.24 -3.86 -8.33
C GLY A 70 20.25 -3.32 -7.31
N ALA A 71 19.89 -3.39 -6.03
CA ALA A 71 20.79 -2.99 -4.94
C ALA A 71 20.64 -3.86 -3.69
N MET A 72 21.73 -4.01 -2.96
CA MET A 72 21.77 -4.58 -1.63
C MET A 72 21.67 -3.45 -0.60
N LEU A 73 20.51 -3.33 0.04
CA LEU A 73 20.31 -2.42 1.16
C LEU A 73 20.87 -3.03 2.43
N THR A 74 21.69 -2.29 3.16
CA THR A 74 22.19 -2.66 4.50
C THR A 74 22.00 -1.50 5.46
N TYR A 75 21.50 -1.77 6.67
CA TYR A 75 21.33 -0.77 7.73
C TYR A 75 21.25 -1.41 9.11
N ASP A 76 21.48 -0.61 10.14
CA ASP A 76 21.35 -1.01 11.54
C ASP A 76 19.97 -0.60 12.07
N VAL A 77 19.38 -1.45 12.91
CA VAL A 77 18.14 -1.19 13.63
C VAL A 77 18.47 -1.08 15.12
N PRO A 78 18.78 0.14 15.63
CA PRO A 78 19.27 0.31 17.00
C PRO A 78 18.33 -0.27 18.06
N SER A 79 17.01 -0.10 17.88
CA SER A 79 15.98 -0.62 18.79
C SER A 79 15.97 -2.14 18.93
N LEU A 80 16.58 -2.86 17.98
CA LEU A 80 16.66 -4.32 17.98
C LEU A 80 18.11 -4.83 18.10
N GLY A 81 19.10 -3.94 18.15
CA GLY A 81 20.52 -4.31 18.21
C GLY A 81 20.99 -5.20 17.05
N LEU A 82 20.35 -5.10 15.88
CA LEU A 82 20.62 -5.98 14.75
C LEU A 82 20.87 -5.22 13.44
N LYS A 83 21.70 -5.84 12.61
CA LYS A 83 21.96 -5.42 11.24
C LYS A 83 21.01 -6.12 10.28
N ARG A 84 20.39 -5.36 9.37
CA ARG A 84 19.53 -5.90 8.31
C ARG A 84 20.18 -5.73 6.96
N THR A 85 19.95 -6.73 6.12
CA THR A 85 20.35 -6.74 4.72
C THR A 85 19.20 -7.23 3.87
N ALA A 86 18.94 -6.54 2.76
CA ALA A 86 17.87 -6.87 1.81
C ALA A 86 18.35 -6.63 0.38
N ALA A 87 18.33 -7.67 -0.43
CA ALA A 87 18.46 -7.52 -1.88
C ALA A 87 17.16 -6.92 -2.43
N LEU A 88 17.27 -5.92 -3.29
CA LEU A 88 16.18 -5.22 -3.95
C LEU A 88 16.42 -5.27 -5.45
N ASP A 89 15.39 -5.56 -6.24
CA ASP A 89 15.46 -5.33 -7.67
C ASP A 89 15.34 -3.82 -8.00
N ALA A 90 15.47 -3.47 -9.28
CA ALA A 90 15.44 -2.08 -9.72
C ALA A 90 14.09 -1.38 -9.44
N LEU A 91 12.97 -2.09 -9.56
CA LEU A 91 11.64 -1.54 -9.32
C LEU A 91 11.38 -1.38 -7.82
N GLU A 92 11.79 -2.35 -7.02
CA GLU A 92 11.71 -2.32 -5.57
C GLU A 92 12.53 -1.20 -4.97
N LEU A 93 13.74 -0.96 -5.50
CA LEU A 93 14.57 0.17 -5.11
C LEU A 93 13.87 1.51 -5.42
N ALA A 94 13.32 1.67 -6.63
CA ALA A 94 12.58 2.86 -7.02
C ALA A 94 11.38 3.12 -6.09
N VAL A 95 10.59 2.07 -5.81
CA VAL A 95 9.45 2.14 -4.89
C VAL A 95 9.89 2.48 -3.47
N LEU A 96 10.98 1.86 -2.99
CA LEU A 96 11.53 2.11 -1.67
C LEU A 96 11.94 3.59 -1.50
N ARG A 97 12.70 4.14 -2.45
CA ARG A 97 13.15 5.53 -2.44
C ARG A 97 11.98 6.51 -2.38
N ILE A 98 10.97 6.30 -3.24
CA ILE A 98 9.76 7.11 -3.25
C ILE A 98 8.97 6.98 -1.95
N ALA A 99 8.80 5.77 -1.42
CA ALA A 99 8.07 5.55 -0.18
C ALA A 99 8.77 6.14 1.05
N VAL A 100 10.09 6.04 1.12
CA VAL A 100 10.91 6.66 2.17
C VAL A 100 10.83 8.18 2.08
N ALA A 101 10.97 8.76 0.89
CA ALA A 101 10.85 10.21 0.70
C ALA A 101 9.47 10.76 1.08
N ARG A 102 8.40 9.97 0.88
CA ARG A 102 7.03 10.33 1.32
C ARG A 102 6.84 10.23 2.83
N GLY A 103 7.57 9.33 3.49
CA GLY A 103 7.46 9.09 4.93
C GLY A 103 8.43 9.93 5.77
N ALA A 104 9.51 10.42 5.17
CA ALA A 104 10.48 11.25 5.87
C ALA A 104 9.86 12.61 6.22
N PRO A 105 10.11 13.14 7.43
CA PRO A 105 9.75 14.51 7.74
C PRO A 105 10.46 15.46 6.78
N PRO A 106 9.84 16.58 6.35
CA PRO A 106 10.51 17.56 5.52
C PRO A 106 11.80 18.01 6.23
N PRO A 107 12.89 18.29 5.50
CA PRO A 107 14.09 18.83 6.11
C PRO A 107 13.70 20.10 6.84
N ALA A 108 13.74 20.07 8.16
CA ALA A 108 13.53 21.27 8.96
C ALA A 108 14.55 22.29 8.48
N ALA A 109 14.07 23.44 7.97
CA ALA A 109 14.92 24.61 7.80
C ALA A 109 15.69 24.77 9.12
N GLN A 110 17.02 24.82 9.05
CA GLN A 110 17.92 24.91 10.19
C GLN A 110 17.40 25.95 11.20
N GLN A 111 16.63 25.49 12.19
CA GLN A 111 16.27 26.26 13.36
C GLN A 111 17.08 25.64 14.47
N ASP A 112 17.97 26.47 15.02
CA ASP A 112 18.86 26.23 16.15
C ASP A 112 18.38 25.10 17.07
N VAL A 113 19.04 23.94 16.99
CA VAL A 113 18.76 22.81 17.88
C VAL A 113 19.85 22.74 18.93
N ASP A 114 19.41 22.76 20.19
CA ASP A 114 20.17 22.40 21.39
C ASP A 114 21.13 21.22 21.15
N PRO A 115 22.41 21.30 21.58
CA PRO A 115 23.42 20.28 21.31
C PRO A 115 23.21 18.94 22.06
N GLU A 116 22.21 18.81 22.93
CA GLU A 116 22.03 17.62 23.77
C GLU A 116 20.90 16.66 23.35
N ARG A 117 20.10 16.98 22.32
CA ARG A 117 19.12 16.02 21.79
C ARG A 117 19.72 15.26 20.61
N PRO A 118 19.95 13.93 20.72
CA PRO A 118 20.30 13.14 19.56
C PRO A 118 19.17 13.29 18.55
N SER A 119 19.50 13.85 17.39
CA SER A 119 18.58 14.01 16.27
C SER A 119 18.00 12.64 15.93
N LYS A 120 16.74 12.42 16.29
CA LYS A 120 15.94 11.26 15.85
C LYS A 120 15.70 11.41 14.36
N GLY A 121 16.68 11.00 13.57
CA GLY A 121 16.69 11.16 12.12
C GLY A 121 18.11 11.21 11.64
N ALA A 122 18.78 10.06 11.62
CA ALA A 122 19.95 9.92 10.77
C ALA A 122 19.55 10.39 9.38
N ALA A 123 20.27 11.38 8.84
CA ALA A 123 20.02 11.86 7.49
C ALA A 123 20.05 10.65 6.56
N LEU A 124 18.99 10.46 5.78
CA LEU A 124 18.93 9.38 4.81
C LEU A 124 20.16 9.48 3.90
N PRO A 125 20.88 8.38 3.64
CA PRO A 125 21.99 8.39 2.71
C PRO A 125 21.51 8.93 1.36
N ARG A 126 22.37 9.68 0.66
CA ARG A 126 22.05 10.28 -0.63
C ARG A 126 21.55 9.25 -1.65
N ASP A 127 22.01 8.01 -1.53
CA ASP A 127 21.64 6.91 -2.40
C ASP A 127 20.17 6.44 -2.24
N LEU A 128 19.52 6.82 -1.12
CA LEU A 128 18.10 6.57 -0.87
C LEU A 128 17.19 7.73 -1.29
N LEU A 129 17.76 8.80 -1.85
CA LEU A 129 16.96 9.87 -2.45
C LEU A 129 16.31 9.38 -3.75
N PRO A 130 15.08 9.82 -4.06
CA PRO A 130 14.44 9.50 -5.33
C PRO A 130 15.25 9.97 -6.54
N GLU A 131 15.39 9.11 -7.54
CA GLU A 131 15.93 9.48 -8.84
C GLU A 131 14.79 9.86 -9.81
N PRO A 132 15.02 10.75 -10.79
CA PRO A 132 14.01 11.10 -11.79
C PRO A 132 13.43 9.87 -12.53
N ALA A 133 14.25 8.85 -12.74
CA ALA A 133 13.84 7.62 -13.41
C ALA A 133 12.91 6.74 -12.56
N ASP A 134 12.86 6.93 -11.24
CA ASP A 134 12.04 6.12 -10.33
C ASP A 134 10.56 6.32 -10.58
N THR A 135 10.12 7.58 -10.74
CA THR A 135 8.73 7.92 -11.07
C THR A 135 8.31 7.26 -12.38
N SER A 136 9.13 7.37 -13.43
CA SER A 136 8.82 6.78 -14.74
C SER A 136 8.82 5.25 -14.74
N ARG A 137 9.59 4.58 -13.87
CA ARG A 137 9.51 3.12 -13.67
C ARG A 137 8.20 2.74 -12.99
N ILE A 138 7.83 3.47 -11.94
CA ILE A 138 6.60 3.25 -11.16
C ILE A 138 5.37 3.47 -12.03
N GLU A 139 5.30 4.57 -12.79
CA GLU A 139 4.19 4.88 -13.69
C GLU A 139 4.01 3.81 -14.77
N ARG A 140 5.11 3.38 -15.41
CA ARG A 140 5.08 2.27 -16.39
C ARG A 140 4.62 0.96 -15.77
N ALA A 141 5.01 0.67 -14.53
CA ALA A 141 4.51 -0.49 -13.82
C ALA A 141 3.00 -0.37 -13.55
N LEU A 142 2.55 0.74 -12.95
CA LEU A 142 1.14 0.97 -12.62
C LEU A 142 0.23 0.98 -13.84
N ALA A 143 0.68 1.46 -15.00
CA ALA A 143 -0.06 1.42 -16.25
C ALA A 143 -0.42 -0.01 -16.70
N ARG A 144 0.32 -1.03 -16.24
CA ARG A 144 0.03 -2.45 -16.52
C ARG A 144 -0.96 -3.09 -15.52
N LEU A 145 -1.27 -2.42 -14.40
CA LEU A 145 -2.09 -2.99 -13.33
C LEU A 145 -3.55 -3.19 -13.74
N LEU A 146 -4.07 -2.30 -14.56
CA LEU A 146 -5.41 -2.32 -15.10
C LEU A 146 -5.27 -2.13 -16.62
N PRO A 147 -5.17 -3.23 -17.41
CA PRO A 147 -5.38 -3.08 -18.84
C PRO A 147 -6.74 -2.42 -19.01
N GLU A 148 -6.81 -1.32 -19.77
CA GLU A 148 -8.03 -0.56 -19.97
C GLU A 148 -9.17 -1.50 -20.41
N GLU A 149 -9.96 -1.97 -19.45
CA GLU A 149 -11.29 -2.45 -19.74
C GLU A 149 -12.03 -1.21 -20.20
N ARG A 150 -12.20 -1.12 -21.53
CA ARG A 150 -13.13 -0.23 -22.22
C ARG A 150 -14.23 0.20 -21.24
N GLN A 151 -14.26 1.48 -20.91
CA GLN A 151 -15.42 2.15 -20.35
C GLN A 151 -16.62 1.88 -21.27
N GLY A 152 -17.31 0.78 -21.01
CA GLY A 152 -18.47 0.28 -21.74
C GLY A 152 -19.42 -0.47 -20.81
N GLY A 153 -19.22 -0.36 -19.50
CA GLY A 153 -20.22 -0.69 -18.50
C GLY A 153 -21.17 0.50 -18.34
N ALA A 154 -22.04 0.69 -19.33
CA ALA A 154 -23.24 1.50 -19.19
C ALA A 154 -24.10 0.91 -18.07
N LEU A 155 -23.83 1.32 -16.84
CA LEU A 155 -24.83 1.37 -15.79
C LEU A 155 -25.77 2.51 -16.17
N ASP A 156 -26.70 2.26 -17.10
CA ASP A 156 -28.00 2.94 -17.15
C ASP A 156 -28.81 2.45 -18.35
N SER A 157 -29.66 1.47 -18.08
CA SER A 157 -31.00 1.38 -18.67
C SER A 157 -31.81 0.45 -17.76
N PRO A 158 -32.57 0.99 -16.79
CA PRO A 158 -33.64 0.22 -16.19
C PRO A 158 -34.64 -0.14 -17.30
N GLY A 159 -34.90 -1.43 -17.49
CA GLY A 159 -35.88 -1.91 -18.47
C GLY A 159 -37.26 -1.29 -18.23
N PRO A 160 -38.08 -1.17 -19.29
CA PRO A 160 -39.42 -0.60 -19.18
C PRO A 160 -40.25 -1.42 -18.18
N ALA A 161 -40.85 -0.69 -17.23
CA ALA A 161 -41.75 -1.22 -16.23
C ALA A 161 -42.92 -1.97 -16.89
N GLU A 162 -43.12 -3.22 -16.50
CA GLU A 162 -44.39 -3.91 -16.74
C GLU A 162 -45.47 -3.31 -15.80
N PRO A 163 -46.66 -2.97 -16.32
CA PRO A 163 -47.79 -2.53 -15.51
C PRO A 163 -48.74 -3.72 -15.21
N GLY A 164 -49.04 -3.91 -13.92
CA GLY A 164 -50.09 -4.82 -13.42
C GLY A 164 -49.61 -5.54 -12.15
N GLU A 165 -50.32 -5.61 -11.03
CA GLU A 165 -51.64 -5.19 -10.58
C GLU A 165 -51.57 -5.29 -9.03
N PRO A 166 -52.32 -4.51 -8.23
CA PRO A 166 -52.15 -4.47 -6.79
C PRO A 166 -52.98 -5.57 -6.12
N ASP A 167 -52.41 -6.32 -5.17
CA ASP A 167 -53.24 -7.01 -4.19
C ASP A 167 -52.62 -7.16 -2.80
N ALA A 168 -53.53 -7.16 -1.84
CA ALA A 168 -53.47 -6.74 -0.46
C ALA A 168 -52.76 -7.71 0.49
N ALA A 169 -51.89 -7.17 1.34
CA ALA A 169 -51.63 -7.71 2.67
C ALA A 169 -51.02 -6.63 3.56
N THR A 170 -51.85 -5.68 3.96
CA THR A 170 -51.62 -4.80 5.11
C THR A 170 -51.55 -5.66 6.38
N ARG A 171 -50.37 -5.83 6.97
CA ARG A 171 -50.24 -6.16 8.40
C ARG A 171 -49.07 -5.38 9.00
N PRO A 172 -49.31 -4.31 9.76
CA PRO A 172 -48.29 -3.72 10.62
C PRO A 172 -48.12 -4.62 11.85
N LEU A 173 -46.88 -4.98 12.19
CA LEU A 173 -46.55 -5.51 13.51
C LEU A 173 -45.93 -4.41 14.38
N PRO A 174 -46.19 -4.43 15.70
CA PRO A 174 -46.13 -3.25 16.55
C PRO A 174 -44.74 -3.00 17.10
N HIS A 175 -44.40 -1.72 17.22
CA HIS A 175 -43.39 -1.26 18.16
C HIS A 175 -43.87 -1.55 19.59
N ASP A 176 -43.08 -2.27 20.37
CA ASP A 176 -43.22 -2.25 21.82
C ASP A 176 -41.90 -1.82 22.48
N ARG A 177 -42.06 -0.87 23.40
CA ARG A 177 -41.04 -0.06 24.06
C ARG A 177 -41.46 -0.01 25.52
N ALA A 178 -40.82 -0.78 26.40
CA ALA A 178 -40.91 -0.59 27.85
C ALA A 178 -39.72 -1.30 28.53
N GLN A 179 -38.75 -0.55 29.06
CA GLN A 179 -38.62 -0.27 30.50
C GLN A 179 -38.32 -1.52 31.35
N ARG A 180 -37.08 -1.61 31.85
CA ARG A 180 -36.76 -2.20 33.15
C ARG A 180 -35.65 -1.39 33.82
N ASP A 181 -36.10 -0.47 34.67
CA ASP A 181 -35.74 -0.28 36.07
C ASP A 181 -34.30 -0.57 36.53
N THR A 182 -33.64 0.54 36.89
CA THR A 182 -33.00 0.79 38.19
C THR A 182 -33.14 -0.29 39.27
N GLN A 183 -32.01 -0.83 39.72
CA GLN A 183 -31.71 -1.01 41.14
C GLN A 183 -30.19 -1.01 41.36
N ALA A 184 -29.72 -0.04 42.16
CA ALA A 184 -28.38 0.01 42.73
C ALA A 184 -28.35 -0.73 44.08
N PRO A 185 -27.19 -1.26 44.51
CA PRO A 185 -26.96 -1.67 45.90
C PRO A 185 -26.68 -0.48 46.83
#